data_AF-A0A3C0A3S3-F1
#
_entry.id   AF-A0A3C0A3S3-F1
#
_cell.length_a   1.000
_cell.length_b   1.000
_cell.length_c   1.000
_cell.angle_alpha   90.00
_cell.angle_beta   90.00
_cell.angle_gamma   90.00
#
_symmetry.space_group_name_H-M   'P 1'
#
loop_
_entity.id
_entity.type
_entity.pdbx_description
1 polymer ?
#
loop_
_entity_poly.entity_id
_entity_poly.type
_entity_poly.pdbx_seq_one_letter_code
_entity_poly.pdbx_strand_id
1 'polypeptide(L)' 'MSRAMFDHTKAVLSKVSFDVQLFSKELKKAITRLLPHEIDELMIWVDSLIKQQPQLSQCLILLKA' A
#
# COMPACT_ATOMS: atom_id res chain seq x y z
N MET A 1 8.89 7.73 -18.11
CA MET A 1 9.18 6.29 -18.30
C MET A 1 9.91 5.84 -17.04
N SER A 2 9.53 4.86 -16.23
CA SER A 2 8.51 3.80 -16.31
C SER A 2 7.97 3.59 -14.88
N ARG A 3 6.84 4.23 -14.53
CA ARG A 3 6.15 4.00 -13.25
C ARG A 3 5.39 2.67 -13.22
N ALA A 4 5.69 1.77 -14.16
CA ALA A 4 5.00 0.48 -14.31
C ALA A 4 5.03 -0.34 -13.01
N MET A 5 6.12 -0.28 -12.23
CA MET A 5 6.21 -0.95 -10.93
C MET A 5 5.30 -0.30 -9.88
N PHE A 6 5.25 1.03 -9.84
CA PHE A 6 4.38 1.79 -8.95
C PHE A 6 2.89 1.65 -9.29
N ASP A 7 2.53 1.74 -10.58
CA ASP A 7 1.16 1.56 -11.06
C ASP A 7 0.67 0.14 -10.83
N HIS A 8 1.53 -0.86 -11.10
CA HIS A 8 1.24 -2.26 -10.76
C HIS A 8 1.02 -2.43 -9.26
N THR A 9 1.85 -1.81 -8.42
CA THR A 9 1.71 -1.85 -6.96
C THR A 9 0.37 -1.27 -6.52
N LYS A 10 -0.01 -0.09 -7.02
CA LYS A 10 -1.32 0.52 -6.73
C LYS A 10 -2.48 -0.36 -7.17
N ALA A 11 -2.40 -0.96 -8.35
CA ALA A 11 -3.43 -1.86 -8.85
C ALA A 11 -3.59 -3.11 -7.99
N VAL A 12 -2.48 -3.71 -7.53
CA VAL A 12 -2.51 -4.86 -6.62
C VAL A 12 -3.11 -4.44 -5.27
N LEU A 13 -2.62 -3.35 -4.67
CA LEU A 13 -3.11 -2.85 -3.37
C LEU A 13 -4.59 -2.48 -3.41
N SER A 14 -5.04 -1.84 -4.50
CA SER A 14 -6.47 -1.53 -4.70
C SER A 14 -7.31 -2.79 -4.87
N LYS A 15 -6.78 -3.86 -5.47
CA LYS A 15 -7.49 -5.13 -5.60
C LYS A 15 -7.57 -5.87 -4.27
N VAL A 16 -6.56 -5.78 -3.41
CA VAL A 16 -6.55 -6.46 -2.11
C VAL A 16 -7.06 -5.58 -0.96
N SER A 17 -7.54 -4.36 -1.25
CA SER A 17 -8.01 -3.40 -0.25
C SER A 17 -9.27 -3.84 0.51
N PHE A 18 -9.92 -4.92 0.09
CA PHE A 18 -11.05 -5.52 0.80
C PHE A 18 -10.61 -6.36 2.02
N ASP A 19 -9.37 -6.83 2.06
CA ASP A 19 -8.84 -7.69 3.13
C ASP A 19 -7.61 -7.04 3.77
N VAL A 20 -7.74 -6.66 5.05
CA VAL A 20 -6.70 -5.99 5.84
C VAL A 20 -5.44 -6.84 5.98
N GLN A 21 -5.57 -8.16 6.14
CA GLN A 21 -4.41 -9.06 6.30
C GLN A 21 -3.67 -9.23 4.98
N LEU A 22 -4.41 -9.39 3.87
CA LEU A 22 -3.82 -9.50 2.54
C LEU A 22 -3.16 -8.19 2.11
N PHE A 23 -3.83 -7.06 2.37
CA PHE A 23 -3.28 -5.73 2.12
C PHE A 23 -1.97 -5.50 2.86
N SER A 24 -1.85 -5.94 4.12
CA SER A 24 -0.60 -5.78 4.91
C SER A 24 0.57 -6.51 4.26
N LYS A 25 0.32 -7.74 3.81
CA LYS A 25 1.33 -8.58 3.17
C LYS A 25 1.79 -7.98 1.85
N GLU A 26 0.86 -7.54 1.00
CA GLU A 26 1.19 -6.93 -0.29
C GLU A 26 1.83 -5.55 -0.12
N LEU A 27 1.43 -4.77 0.89
CA LEU A 27 2.05 -3.49 1.21
C LEU A 27 3.49 -3.67 1.71
N LYS A 28 3.77 -4.67 2.58
CA LYS A 28 5.15 -5.02 2.96
C LYS A 28 5.99 -5.41 1.73
N LYS A 29 5.45 -6.24 0.83
CA LYS A 29 6.14 -6.62 -0.42
C LYS A 29 6.42 -5.42 -1.33
N ALA A 30 5.44 -4.53 -1.47
CA ALA A 30 5.57 -3.29 -2.24
C ALA A 30 6.69 -2.40 -1.71
N ILE A 31 6.72 -2.17 -0.39
CA ILE A 31 7.75 -1.36 0.27
C ILE A 31 9.14 -1.97 0.04
N THR A 32 9.27 -3.30 0.03
CA THR A 32 10.57 -3.95 -0.25
C THR A 32 10.96 -3.96 -1.73
N ARG A 33 10.02 -3.77 -2.66
CA ARG A 33 10.27 -3.80 -4.12
C ARG A 33 10.47 -2.42 -4.74
N LEU A 34 9.85 -1.41 -4.16
CA LEU A 34 9.84 -0.05 -4.69
C LEU A 34 11.08 0.74 -4.26
N LEU A 35 11.40 1.78 -5.03
CA LEU A 35 12.45 2.73 -4.68
C LEU A 35 11.99 3.63 -3.53
N PRO A 36 12.91 4.20 -2.71
CA PRO A 36 12.55 5.03 -1.56
C PRO A 36 11.55 6.15 -1.86
N HIS A 37 11.74 6.86 -2.98
CA HIS A 37 10.84 7.92 -3.41
C HIS A 37 9.45 7.41 -3.83
N GLU A 38 9.35 6.21 -4.39
CA GLU A 38 8.07 5.58 -4.73
C GLU A 38 7.33 5.12 -3.47
N ILE A 39 8.06 4.72 -2.42
CA ILE A 39 7.48 4.35 -1.12
C ILE A 39 6.84 5.57 -0.46
N ASP A 40 7.49 6.73 -0.50
CA ASP A 40 6.93 7.97 0.03
C ASP A 40 5.63 8.35 -0.68
N GLU A 41 5.61 8.29 -2.02
CA GLU A 41 4.39 8.51 -2.80
C GLU A 41 3.31 7.44 -2.50
N LEU A 42 3.72 6.18 -2.28
CA LEU A 42 2.81 5.09 -1.94
C LEU A 42 2.14 5.34 -0.59
N MET A 43 2.89 5.77 0.42
CA MET A 43 2.39 6.06 1.76
C MET A 43 1.34 7.18 1.72
N ILE A 44 1.55 8.24 0.93
CA ILE A 44 0.58 9.31 0.73
C ILE A 44 -0.72 8.77 0.11
N TRP A 45 -0.61 7.89 -0.88
CA TRP A 45 -1.76 7.27 -1.52
C TRP A 45 -2.51 6.32 -0.56
N VAL A 46 -1.79 5.50 0.21
CA VAL A 46 -2.36 4.59 1.20
C VAL A 46 -3.08 5.38 2.30
N ASP A 47 -2.52 6.48 2.79
CA ASP A 47 -3.17 7.34 3.79
C ASP A 47 -4.50 7.91 3.27
N SER A 48 -4.54 8.30 1.99
CA SER A 48 -5.77 8.74 1.33
C SER A 48 -6.80 7.61 1.17
N LEU A 49 -6.34 6.39 0.87
CA LEU A 49 -7.19 5.20 0.77
C LEU A 49 -7.80 4.83 2.13
N ILE A 50 -7.03 4.91 3.21
CA ILE A 50 -7.48 4.61 4.57
C ILE A 50 -8.52 5.61 5.06
N LYS A 51 -8.40 6.89 4.68
CA LYS A 51 -9.45 7.89 4.94
C LYS A 51 -10.78 7.51 4.29
N GLN A 52 -10.75 6.85 3.14
CA GLN A 52 -11.95 6.34 2.47
C GLN A 52 -12.42 5.00 3.03
N GLN A 53 -11.50 4.16 3.50
CA GLN A 53 -11.76 2.83 4.05
C GLN A 53 -11.07 2.65 5.42
N PRO A 54 -11.70 3.13 6.51
CA PRO A 54 -11.09 3.13 7.85
C PRO A 54 -10.76 1.73 8.37
N GLN A 55 -11.39 0.68 7.83
CA GLN A 55 -11.05 -0.73 8.08
C GLN A 55 -9.58 -1.07 7.77
N LEU A 56 -8.95 -0.39 6.80
CA LEU A 56 -7.54 -0.57 6.47
C LEU A 56 -6.58 0.07 7.48
N SER A 57 -7.06 0.92 8.40
CA SER A 57 -6.23 1.55 9.43
C SER A 57 -5.53 0.53 10.34
N GLN A 58 -6.17 -0.60 10.61
CA GLN A 58 -5.58 -1.74 11.34
C GLN A 58 -4.32 -2.27 10.65
N CYS A 59 -4.24 -2.14 9.32
CA CYS A 59 -3.11 -2.58 8.54
C CYS A 59 -1.83 -1.78 8.82
N LEU A 60 -1.96 -0.46 9.01
CA LEU A 60 -0.84 0.42 9.36
C LEU A 60 -0.30 0.13 10.76
N ILE A 61 -1.19 -0.26 11.68
CA ILE A 61 -0.79 -0.66 13.04
C ILE A 61 0.05 -1.94 12.97
N LEU A 62 -0.35 -2.93 12.17
CA LEU A 62 0.39 -4.18 11.93
C LEU A 62 1.73 -4.00 11.19
N LEU A 63 1.92 -2.86 10.51
CA LEU A 63 3.17 -2.50 9.86
C LEU A 63 4.18 -1.86 10.82
N LYS A 64 3.72 -1.26 11.91
CA LYS A 64 4.57 -0.64 12.95
C LYS A 64 4.97 -1.59 14.08
N ALA A 65 4.36 -2.77 14.16
CA ALA A 65 4.70 -3.84 15.11
C ALA A 65 5.74 -4.79 14.50
#